data_AF-Q7XZS8-F1
#
_entry.id   AF-Q7XZS8-F1
#
_cell.length_a   1.000
_cell.length_b   1.000
_cell.length_c   1.000
_cell.angle_alpha   90.00
_cell.angle_beta   90.00
_cell.angle_gamma   90.00
#
_symmetry.space_group_name_H-M   'P 1'
#
loop_
_entity.id
_entity.type
_entity.pdbx_description
1 polymer ?
#
loop_
_entity_poly.entity_id
_entity_poly.type
_entity_poly.pdbx_seq_one_letter_code
_entity_poly.pdbx_strand_id
1 'polypeptide(L)'
;MDSPAFAVTGMFAAAKVGVTSFTGATEPVSTRRRTSGNVTMAVDAFQKKFQTFGKIGVDYSRPKKLASYKRGGFDAASVEYPNAPSFAGKYSIASCGQPSGASKILMKYDEYCAKGMLQVFKRNAVPFGVYTTKCTEGTVAGQAQEKRVFNRTMAFRQAQKPVNVRLAEQYEARRKCFILANGCSREEDQFKSMPVSAATFLAGKHESLGTCFRVVTPSNIAEDYIASGVRMQLVAKSNSTGVYGVGSCMEGFAKGDAEARRVAALAAEYRALQQSPAAVTGQQYESSRMAVKLYAQNCSHEQEQLYKWPATAAAFCRY
;
A
#
# COMPACT_ATOMS: atom_id res chain seq x y z
N MET A 1 -14.84 -9.66 3.51
CA MET A 1 -14.00 -8.76 2.67
C MET A 1 -12.56 -9.10 2.93
N ASP A 2 -11.87 -9.61 1.92
CA ASP A 2 -10.47 -9.99 2.06
C ASP A 2 -9.60 -8.74 2.02
N SER A 3 -8.74 -8.61 3.03
CA SER A 3 -7.52 -7.86 2.88
C SER A 3 -6.74 -8.39 1.67
N PRO A 4 -6.12 -7.51 0.88
CA PRO A 4 -5.41 -7.89 -0.32
C PRO A 4 -4.30 -8.91 -0.01
N ALA A 5 -4.40 -10.13 -0.56
CA ALA A 5 -3.29 -11.09 -0.54
C ALA A 5 -2.14 -10.51 -1.39
N PHE A 6 -1.01 -10.24 -0.72
CA PHE A 6 0.14 -9.56 -1.31
C PHE A 6 1.13 -10.54 -1.94
N ALA A 7 1.02 -10.73 -3.25
CA ALA A 7 1.92 -11.51 -4.09
C ALA A 7 3.40 -11.24 -3.78
N VAL A 8 4.12 -12.28 -3.36
CA VAL A 8 5.60 -12.31 -3.31
C VAL A 8 6.11 -12.86 -4.64
N THR A 9 6.16 -12.03 -5.67
CA THR A 9 6.97 -12.32 -6.87
C THR A 9 7.43 -11.01 -7.52
N GLY A 10 8.74 -10.74 -7.46
CA GLY A 10 9.32 -9.58 -8.13
C GLY A 10 10.60 -9.01 -7.49
N MET A 11 11.15 -9.66 -6.47
CA MET A 11 12.54 -9.39 -6.11
C MET A 11 13.43 -10.13 -7.12
N PHE A 12 14.27 -9.36 -7.82
CA PHE A 12 15.17 -9.76 -8.90
C PHE A 12 14.54 -9.86 -10.29
N ALA A 13 14.43 -8.70 -10.97
CA ALA A 13 14.61 -8.68 -12.41
C ALA A 13 16.10 -8.45 -12.68
N ALA A 14 16.76 -9.40 -13.35
CA ALA A 14 18.06 -9.13 -13.95
C ALA A 14 17.86 -8.04 -15.01
N ALA A 15 18.50 -6.89 -14.81
CA ALA A 15 18.55 -5.84 -15.80
C ALA A 15 19.31 -6.38 -17.03
N LYS A 16 18.58 -6.89 -18.03
CA LYS A 16 19.14 -7.03 -19.37
C LYS A 16 19.33 -5.62 -19.90
N VAL A 17 20.58 -5.16 -19.86
CA VAL A 17 21.04 -3.99 -20.59
C VAL A 17 20.78 -4.25 -22.07
N GLY A 18 19.67 -3.72 -22.58
CA GLY A 18 19.39 -3.72 -24.00
C GLY A 18 20.38 -2.78 -24.66
N VAL A 19 21.39 -3.34 -25.34
CA VAL A 19 22.22 -2.59 -26.27
C VAL A 19 21.32 -2.26 -27.46
N THR A 20 20.76 -1.05 -27.49
CA THR A 20 20.10 -0.53 -28.68
C THR A 20 21.16 -0.28 -29.75
N SER A 21 21.20 -1.14 -30.75
CA SER A 21 21.92 -0.93 -31.99
C SER A 21 21.34 0.29 -32.70
N PHE A 22 22.18 1.29 -32.97
CA PHE A 22 21.82 2.39 -33.85
C PHE A 22 21.65 1.84 -35.27
N THR A 23 20.43 1.92 -35.80
CA THR A 23 20.15 1.67 -37.22
C THR A 23 20.77 2.79 -38.05
N GLY A 24 21.57 2.40 -39.05
CA GLY A 24 22.31 3.32 -39.92
C GLY A 24 21.38 4.16 -40.79
N ALA A 25 21.52 5.49 -40.67
CA ALA A 25 21.06 6.41 -41.69
C ALA A 25 22.14 6.51 -42.77
N THR A 26 21.81 6.08 -43.98
CA THR A 26 22.61 6.29 -45.20
C THR A 26 22.43 7.73 -45.67
N GLU A 27 23.32 8.62 -45.24
CA GLU A 27 23.53 9.92 -45.87
C GLU A 27 24.99 10.03 -46.38
N PRO A 28 25.22 10.69 -47.53
CA PRO A 28 26.53 10.70 -48.19
C PRO A 28 27.59 11.39 -47.32
N VAL A 29 28.71 10.69 -47.13
CA VAL A 29 29.88 11.14 -46.37
C VAL A 29 30.47 12.39 -47.03
N SER A 30 30.21 13.55 -46.43
CA SER A 30 30.92 14.79 -46.74
C SER A 30 32.40 14.64 -46.37
N THR A 31 33.29 14.69 -47.36
CA THR A 31 34.75 14.63 -47.20
C THR A 31 35.39 15.93 -46.70
N ARG A 32 34.61 16.91 -46.23
CA ARG A 32 35.18 18.05 -45.50
C ARG A 32 35.66 17.62 -44.11
N ARG A 33 36.98 17.54 -43.97
CA ARG A 33 37.70 17.36 -42.70
C ARG A 33 37.19 18.42 -41.71
N ARG A 34 36.31 18.01 -40.77
CA ARG A 34 35.92 18.85 -39.64
C ARG A 34 37.19 19.15 -38.85
N THR A 35 37.60 20.42 -38.85
CA THR A 35 38.51 20.95 -37.84
C THR A 35 38.01 20.50 -36.48
N SER A 36 38.89 19.93 -35.66
CA SER A 36 38.60 19.46 -34.31
C SER A 36 38.22 20.65 -33.42
N GLY A 37 37.01 21.16 -33.59
CA GLY A 37 36.34 21.95 -32.59
C GLY A 37 36.01 21.00 -31.45
N ASN A 38 36.49 21.31 -30.26
CA ASN A 38 36.14 20.61 -29.04
C ASN A 38 34.62 20.40 -29.03
N VAL A 39 34.17 19.17 -29.25
CA VAL A 39 32.76 18.82 -29.06
C VAL A 39 32.54 18.83 -27.56
N THR A 40 32.19 20.00 -27.02
CA THR A 40 31.59 20.07 -25.70
C THR A 40 30.25 19.38 -25.82
N MET A 41 30.15 18.14 -25.34
CA MET A 41 28.88 17.43 -25.21
C MET A 41 28.05 18.18 -24.15
N ALA A 42 27.40 19.26 -24.58
CA ALA A 42 26.51 20.02 -23.74
C ALA A 42 25.24 19.19 -23.54
N VAL A 43 24.87 18.94 -22.29
CA VAL A 43 23.61 18.25 -21.98
C VAL A 43 22.43 19.03 -22.57
N ASP A 44 21.50 18.32 -23.19
CA ASP A 44 20.29 18.89 -23.77
C ASP A 44 19.50 19.72 -22.75
N ALA A 45 18.85 20.78 -23.23
CA ALA A 45 18.04 21.66 -22.39
C ALA A 45 16.92 20.89 -21.64
N PHE A 46 16.41 19.82 -22.23
CA PHE A 46 15.45 18.93 -21.59
C PHE A 46 16.11 18.11 -20.47
N GLN A 47 17.20 17.40 -20.79
CA GLN A 47 17.90 16.55 -19.83
C GLN A 47 18.46 17.35 -18.65
N LYS A 48 18.93 18.59 -18.86
CA LYS A 48 19.35 19.52 -17.80
C LYS A 48 18.27 19.80 -16.75
N LYS A 49 16.98 19.75 -17.12
CA LYS A 49 15.87 19.98 -16.17
C LYS A 49 15.68 18.81 -15.21
N PHE A 50 15.96 17.59 -15.65
CA PHE A 50 15.80 16.36 -14.87
C PHE A 50 17.08 15.93 -14.14
N GLN A 51 18.21 16.55 -14.48
CA GLN A 51 19.45 16.36 -13.74
C GLN A 51 19.44 17.06 -12.38
N THR A 52 20.27 16.55 -11.48
CA THR A 52 20.46 17.14 -10.15
C THR A 52 21.24 18.44 -10.21
N PHE A 53 21.02 19.32 -9.23
CA PHE A 53 21.88 20.50 -9.12
C PHE A 53 23.24 20.10 -8.54
N GLY A 54 24.29 20.62 -9.15
CA GLY A 54 25.65 20.52 -8.65
C GLY A 54 25.90 21.22 -7.30
N LYS A 55 27.14 21.12 -6.81
CA LYS A 55 27.60 21.78 -5.59
C LYS A 55 28.14 23.19 -5.91
N ILE A 56 27.88 24.15 -5.04
CA ILE A 56 28.44 25.51 -5.16
C ILE A 56 29.96 25.46 -5.00
N GLY A 57 30.68 26.30 -5.74
CA GLY A 57 32.15 26.33 -5.74
C GLY A 57 32.82 25.25 -6.58
N VAL A 58 32.03 24.30 -7.13
CA VAL A 58 32.48 23.32 -8.13
C VAL A 58 31.73 23.54 -9.44
N ASP A 59 30.40 23.43 -9.41
CA ASP A 59 29.58 23.43 -10.62
C ASP A 59 29.01 24.82 -10.96
N TYR A 60 28.96 25.72 -9.97
CA TYR A 60 28.55 27.11 -10.16
C TYR A 60 29.11 28.02 -9.08
N SER A 61 29.39 29.27 -9.44
CA SER A 61 29.84 30.33 -8.53
C SER A 61 28.68 31.10 -7.89
N ARG A 62 27.55 31.26 -8.60
CA ARG A 62 26.42 32.06 -8.11
C ARG A 62 25.49 31.24 -7.20
N PRO A 63 25.21 31.68 -5.95
CA PRO A 63 24.30 30.98 -5.08
C PRO A 63 22.89 30.89 -5.68
N LYS A 64 22.26 29.72 -5.52
CA LYS A 64 20.89 29.46 -5.99
C LYS A 64 19.89 29.80 -4.88
N LYS A 65 18.72 30.33 -5.27
CA LYS A 65 17.62 30.63 -4.34
C LYS A 65 16.95 29.33 -3.88
N LEU A 66 16.39 29.32 -2.67
CA LEU A 66 15.64 28.17 -2.11
C LEU A 66 14.50 27.69 -3.02
N ALA A 67 13.84 28.62 -3.72
CA ALA A 67 12.79 28.29 -4.69
C ALA A 67 13.30 27.38 -5.82
N SER A 68 14.56 27.49 -6.21
CA SER A 68 15.17 26.62 -7.23
C SER A 68 15.23 25.17 -6.74
N TYR A 69 15.68 24.92 -5.51
CA TYR A 69 15.75 23.56 -4.91
C TYR A 69 14.38 22.95 -4.62
N LYS A 70 13.35 23.79 -4.38
CA LYS A 70 11.97 23.32 -4.23
C LYS A 70 11.38 22.82 -5.55
N ARG A 71 11.73 23.46 -6.67
CA ARG A 71 11.15 23.22 -8.00
C ARG A 71 11.99 22.31 -8.90
N GLY A 72 13.23 22.02 -8.51
CA GLY A 72 14.21 21.34 -9.35
C GLY A 72 15.35 20.74 -8.51
N GLY A 73 16.29 20.09 -9.18
CA GLY A 73 17.54 19.63 -8.57
C GLY A 73 17.51 18.24 -7.95
N PHE A 74 16.33 17.62 -7.88
CA PHE A 74 16.20 16.20 -7.59
C PHE A 74 14.99 15.63 -8.34
N ASP A 75 15.26 14.87 -9.39
CA ASP A 75 14.25 14.00 -9.98
C ASP A 75 14.57 12.55 -9.62
N ALA A 76 13.93 12.07 -8.55
CA ALA A 76 13.92 10.64 -8.29
C ALA A 76 13.22 9.94 -9.46
N ALA A 77 13.74 8.75 -9.81
CA ALA A 77 12.99 7.75 -10.56
C ALA A 77 11.56 7.69 -10.02
N SER A 78 10.58 7.61 -10.92
CA SER A 78 9.15 7.61 -10.60
C SER A 78 8.80 6.64 -9.47
N VAL A 79 7.73 6.92 -8.72
CA VAL A 79 7.16 5.93 -7.80
C VAL A 79 6.86 4.67 -8.60
N GLU A 80 7.26 3.50 -8.08
CA GLU A 80 6.92 2.25 -8.76
C GLU A 80 5.40 2.07 -8.74
N TYR A 81 4.87 1.29 -9.69
CA TYR A 81 3.44 1.01 -9.70
C TYR A 81 3.03 0.34 -8.37
N PRO A 82 1.99 0.84 -7.66
CA PRO A 82 1.61 0.31 -6.37
C PRO A 82 1.08 -1.12 -6.51
N ASN A 83 1.65 -2.05 -5.75
CA ASN A 83 1.21 -3.45 -5.73
C ASN A 83 0.06 -3.69 -4.73
N ALA A 84 -0.50 -2.62 -4.15
CA ALA A 84 -1.44 -2.72 -3.05
C ALA A 84 -2.31 -1.47 -2.84
N PRO A 85 -3.56 -1.65 -2.38
CA PRO A 85 -4.48 -0.56 -2.06
C PRO A 85 -3.93 0.45 -1.05
N SER A 86 -3.19 0.00 -0.02
CA SER A 86 -2.62 0.89 1.00
C SER A 86 -1.54 1.84 0.47
N PHE A 87 -0.89 1.51 -0.64
CA PHE A 87 0.09 2.34 -1.33
C PHE A 87 -0.53 3.29 -2.36
N ALA A 88 -1.79 3.06 -2.74
CA ALA A 88 -2.40 3.74 -3.87
C ALA A 88 -3.15 5.02 -3.47
N GLY A 89 -3.17 5.99 -4.38
CA GLY A 89 -3.98 7.21 -4.25
C GLY A 89 -3.45 8.26 -3.26
N LYS A 90 -2.24 8.08 -2.71
CA LYS A 90 -1.58 9.07 -1.82
C LYS A 90 -0.58 9.96 -2.58
N TYR A 91 0.12 9.40 -3.56
CA TYR A 91 1.10 10.08 -4.39
C TYR A 91 0.83 9.88 -5.88
N SER A 92 1.31 10.80 -6.72
CA SER A 92 1.35 10.64 -8.18
C SER A 92 2.54 9.77 -8.60
N ILE A 93 2.36 8.92 -9.62
CA ILE A 93 3.37 7.95 -10.06
C ILE A 93 4.52 8.62 -10.82
N ALA A 94 4.22 9.13 -12.02
CA ALA A 94 5.16 9.81 -12.89
C ALA A 94 4.50 11.09 -13.44
N SER A 95 5.26 12.18 -13.47
CA SER A 95 4.86 13.45 -14.07
C SER A 95 5.65 13.66 -15.36
N CYS A 96 4.97 13.79 -16.50
CA CYS A 96 5.63 14.10 -17.77
C CYS A 96 5.89 15.60 -17.89
N GLY A 97 7.03 15.97 -18.48
CA GLY A 97 7.38 17.36 -18.82
C GLY A 97 7.62 18.31 -17.64
N GLN A 98 7.49 17.84 -16.40
CA GLN A 98 7.64 18.64 -15.18
C GLN A 98 8.80 18.07 -14.35
N PRO A 99 9.91 18.82 -14.19
CA PRO A 99 10.98 18.43 -13.30
C PRO A 99 10.51 18.47 -11.85
N SER A 100 11.14 17.65 -11.02
CA SER A 100 10.76 17.50 -9.64
C SER A 100 11.74 18.19 -8.70
N GLY A 101 11.33 18.32 -7.44
CA GLY A 101 12.19 18.86 -6.40
C GLY A 101 12.10 18.06 -5.11
N ALA A 102 12.44 18.73 -4.01
CA ALA A 102 12.55 18.11 -2.69
C ALA A 102 11.32 17.32 -2.22
N SER A 103 10.11 17.60 -2.73
CA SER A 103 8.91 16.83 -2.37
C SER A 103 8.99 15.35 -2.78
N LYS A 104 9.69 15.02 -3.88
CA LYS A 104 9.88 13.62 -4.30
C LYS A 104 10.82 12.85 -3.37
N ILE A 105 11.71 13.52 -2.65
CA ILE A 105 12.56 12.90 -1.62
C ILE A 105 11.67 12.34 -0.51
N LEU A 106 10.75 13.15 0.00
CA LEU A 106 9.84 12.75 1.08
C LEU A 106 8.86 11.64 0.64
N MET A 107 8.39 11.71 -0.60
CA MET A 107 7.54 10.67 -1.18
C MET A 107 8.27 9.32 -1.28
N LYS A 108 9.52 9.31 -1.77
CA LYS A 108 10.33 8.09 -1.84
C LYS A 108 10.74 7.58 -0.46
N TYR A 109 10.98 8.49 0.48
CA TYR A 109 11.20 8.14 1.87
C TYR A 109 9.99 7.40 2.46
N ASP A 110 8.77 7.92 2.28
CA ASP A 110 7.54 7.26 2.73
C ASP A 110 7.34 5.89 2.04
N GLU A 111 7.57 5.80 0.73
CA GLU A 111 7.50 4.53 -0.01
C GLU A 111 8.45 3.46 0.59
N TYR A 112 9.68 3.85 0.88
CA TYR A 112 10.69 2.95 1.44
C TYR A 112 10.36 2.55 2.89
N CYS A 113 9.93 3.49 3.72
CA CYS A 113 9.48 3.22 5.08
C CYS A 113 8.31 2.24 5.08
N ALA A 114 7.29 2.49 4.27
CA ALA A 114 6.12 1.62 4.15
C ALA A 114 6.48 0.20 3.66
N LYS A 115 7.43 0.07 2.72
CA LYS A 115 8.00 -1.23 2.31
C LYS A 115 8.66 -1.93 3.50
N GLY A 116 9.46 -1.24 4.30
CA GLY A 116 10.07 -1.77 5.53
C GLY A 116 9.04 -2.22 6.57
N MET A 117 7.98 -1.43 6.78
CA MET A 117 6.89 -1.78 7.69
C MET A 117 6.22 -3.10 7.28
N LEU A 118 5.87 -3.24 6.00
CA LEU A 118 5.27 -4.49 5.50
C LEU A 118 6.21 -5.69 5.61
N GLN A 119 7.53 -5.51 5.47
CA GLN A 119 8.47 -6.61 5.66
C GLN A 119 8.43 -7.13 7.10
N VAL A 120 8.36 -6.25 8.10
CA VAL A 120 8.23 -6.65 9.51
C VAL A 120 6.94 -7.42 9.75
N PHE A 121 5.81 -6.91 9.26
CA PHE A 121 4.52 -7.59 9.43
C PHE A 121 4.46 -8.95 8.70
N LYS A 122 5.09 -9.07 7.52
CA LYS A 122 5.23 -10.34 6.81
C LYS A 122 6.14 -11.33 7.54
N ARG A 123 7.21 -10.86 8.18
CA ARG A 123 8.09 -11.71 9.02
C ARG A 123 7.34 -12.32 10.20
N ASN A 124 6.36 -11.61 10.77
CA ASN A 124 5.52 -12.16 11.86
C ASN A 124 4.70 -13.38 11.41
N ALA A 125 4.35 -13.48 10.11
CA ALA A 125 3.66 -14.66 9.59
C ALA A 125 4.59 -15.85 9.31
N VAL A 126 5.92 -15.64 9.34
CA VAL A 126 6.96 -16.63 9.02
C VAL A 126 8.15 -16.50 10.01
N PRO A 127 7.94 -16.68 11.33
CA PRO A 127 9.00 -16.44 12.32
C PRO A 127 10.13 -17.48 12.26
N PHE A 128 9.84 -18.71 11.84
CA PHE A 128 10.79 -19.84 11.84
C PHE A 128 11.33 -20.18 10.44
N GLY A 129 11.15 -19.30 9.45
CA GLY A 129 11.57 -19.53 8.07
C GLY A 129 10.67 -20.47 7.25
N VAL A 130 9.72 -21.16 7.88
CA VAL A 130 8.69 -21.98 7.20
C VAL A 130 7.38 -21.20 7.09
N TYR A 131 6.85 -21.10 5.87
CA TYR A 131 5.59 -20.38 5.61
C TYR A 131 4.40 -21.06 6.29
N THR A 132 3.58 -20.26 6.98
CA THR A 132 2.35 -20.72 7.63
C THR A 132 1.16 -20.75 6.66
N THR A 133 0.04 -21.35 7.07
CA THR A 133 -1.22 -21.38 6.30
C THR A 133 -1.77 -19.99 5.97
N LYS A 134 -1.42 -18.97 6.77
CA LYS A 134 -1.77 -17.55 6.52
C LYS A 134 -1.11 -17.00 5.26
N CYS A 135 0.04 -17.54 4.88
CA CYS A 135 0.83 -17.10 3.72
C CYS A 135 0.43 -17.81 2.41
N THR A 136 -0.54 -18.74 2.44
CA THR A 136 -0.97 -19.47 1.23
C THR A 136 -1.81 -18.59 0.32
N GLU A 137 -1.26 -18.22 -0.84
CA GLU A 137 -1.93 -17.33 -1.79
C GLU A 137 -2.94 -18.06 -2.69
N GLY A 138 -2.71 -19.29 -3.12
CA GLY A 138 -3.62 -20.07 -3.99
C GLY A 138 -3.74 -21.51 -3.52
N THR A 139 -4.89 -22.16 -3.77
CA THR A 139 -5.03 -23.61 -3.56
C THR A 139 -4.71 -24.40 -4.83
N VAL A 140 -4.94 -23.78 -6.00
CA VAL A 140 -4.69 -24.38 -7.32
C VAL A 140 -3.60 -23.59 -8.06
N ALA A 141 -2.88 -24.25 -8.95
CA ALA A 141 -1.93 -23.60 -9.84
C ALA A 141 -2.59 -22.45 -10.62
N GLY A 142 -1.87 -21.35 -10.83
CA GLY A 142 -2.36 -20.15 -11.53
C GLY A 142 -3.12 -19.14 -10.67
N GLN A 143 -3.81 -19.56 -9.60
CA GLN A 143 -4.62 -18.67 -8.76
C GLN A 143 -3.83 -17.53 -8.10
N ALA A 144 -2.55 -17.74 -7.77
CA ALA A 144 -1.70 -16.70 -7.20
C ALA A 144 -1.49 -15.54 -8.19
N GLN A 145 -1.36 -15.84 -9.49
CA GLN A 145 -1.20 -14.82 -10.53
C GLN A 145 -2.50 -14.05 -10.75
N GLU A 146 -3.65 -14.73 -10.70
CA GLU A 146 -4.97 -14.08 -10.77
C GLU A 146 -5.16 -13.12 -9.59
N LYS A 147 -4.85 -13.55 -8.36
CA LYS A 147 -4.90 -12.69 -7.18
C LYS A 147 -3.96 -11.51 -7.26
N ARG A 148 -2.75 -11.69 -7.83
CA ARG A 148 -1.81 -10.61 -8.07
C ARG A 148 -2.42 -9.55 -8.99
N VAL A 149 -2.99 -9.96 -10.12
CA VAL A 149 -3.61 -9.02 -11.09
C VAL A 149 -4.79 -8.31 -10.45
N PHE A 150 -5.67 -9.05 -9.77
CA PHE A 150 -6.83 -8.49 -9.08
C PHE A 150 -6.46 -7.50 -7.97
N ASN A 151 -5.44 -7.81 -7.16
CA ASN A 151 -4.98 -6.91 -6.11
C ASN A 151 -4.37 -5.62 -6.71
N ARG A 152 -3.67 -5.73 -7.83
CA ARG A 152 -3.13 -4.59 -8.57
C ARG A 152 -4.24 -3.71 -9.16
N THR A 153 -5.31 -4.29 -9.69
CA THR A 153 -6.48 -3.53 -10.17
C THR A 153 -7.25 -2.90 -9.01
N MET A 154 -7.35 -3.56 -7.85
CA MET A 154 -7.89 -2.95 -6.63
C MET A 154 -7.09 -1.71 -6.20
N ALA A 155 -5.75 -1.79 -6.24
CA ALA A 155 -4.90 -0.65 -5.97
C ALA A 155 -5.16 0.51 -6.95
N PHE A 156 -5.32 0.20 -8.24
CA PHE A 156 -5.70 1.18 -9.24
C PHE A 156 -7.03 1.86 -8.92
N ARG A 157 -8.07 1.09 -8.61
CA ARG A 157 -9.40 1.63 -8.25
C ARG A 157 -9.38 2.43 -6.96
N GLN A 158 -8.56 2.04 -5.99
CA GLN A 158 -8.35 2.80 -4.76
C GLN A 158 -7.78 4.20 -5.03
N ALA A 159 -6.92 4.35 -6.04
CA ALA A 159 -6.42 5.66 -6.47
C ALA A 159 -7.46 6.50 -7.24
N GLN A 160 -8.44 5.85 -7.88
CA GLN A 160 -9.53 6.52 -8.63
C GLN A 160 -10.63 7.09 -7.74
N LYS A 161 -10.64 6.77 -6.44
CA LYS A 161 -11.56 7.39 -5.49
C LYS A 161 -11.45 8.93 -5.56
N PRO A 162 -12.56 9.66 -5.40
CA PRO A 162 -12.54 11.11 -5.43
C PRO A 162 -11.67 11.69 -4.31
N VAL A 163 -11.17 12.91 -4.53
CA VAL A 163 -10.20 13.56 -3.64
C VAL A 163 -10.74 13.67 -2.20
N ASN A 164 -12.01 14.02 -2.04
CA ASN A 164 -12.65 14.14 -0.73
C ASN A 164 -12.57 12.84 0.10
N VAL A 165 -12.90 11.70 -0.51
CA VAL A 165 -12.85 10.38 0.13
C VAL A 165 -11.40 10.01 0.47
N ARG A 166 -10.47 10.21 -0.47
CA ARG A 166 -9.04 9.88 -0.23
C ARG A 166 -8.44 10.71 0.90
N LEU A 167 -8.80 11.98 1.01
CA LEU A 167 -8.36 12.84 2.11
C LEU A 167 -8.99 12.40 3.43
N ALA A 168 -10.30 12.17 3.47
CA ALA A 168 -10.99 11.68 4.67
C ALA A 168 -10.35 10.38 5.20
N GLU A 169 -10.05 9.43 4.30
CA GLU A 169 -9.34 8.18 4.65
C GLU A 169 -7.93 8.45 5.21
N GLN A 170 -7.19 9.44 4.69
CA GLN A 170 -5.87 9.81 5.24
C GLN A 170 -5.97 10.37 6.65
N TYR A 171 -6.93 11.26 6.90
CA TYR A 171 -7.13 11.85 8.23
C TYR A 171 -7.60 10.81 9.24
N GLU A 172 -8.53 9.91 8.86
CA GLU A 172 -8.99 8.82 9.72
C GLU A 172 -7.85 7.83 10.03
N ALA A 173 -7.04 7.47 9.01
CA ALA A 173 -5.89 6.60 9.19
C ALA A 173 -4.86 7.23 10.15
N ARG A 174 -4.52 8.50 9.94
CA ARG A 174 -3.58 9.22 10.81
C ARG A 174 -4.06 9.27 12.26
N ARG A 175 -5.35 9.61 12.49
CA ARG A 175 -5.94 9.62 13.83
C ARG A 175 -5.78 8.28 14.53
N LYS A 176 -6.00 7.17 13.81
CA LYS A 176 -5.87 5.83 14.39
C LYS A 176 -4.42 5.42 14.62
N CYS A 177 -3.49 5.81 13.75
CA CYS A 177 -2.07 5.61 14.03
C CYS A 177 -1.63 6.33 15.31
N PHE A 178 -2.13 7.54 15.57
CA PHE A 178 -1.82 8.27 16.81
C PHE A 178 -2.31 7.52 18.05
N ILE A 179 -3.55 7.02 18.03
CA ILE A 179 -4.09 6.16 19.10
C ILE A 179 -3.18 4.93 19.30
N LEU A 180 -2.66 4.35 18.22
CA LEU A 180 -1.81 3.17 18.25
C LEU A 180 -0.35 3.43 18.63
N ALA A 181 0.13 4.67 18.50
CA ALA A 181 1.47 5.10 18.89
C ALA A 181 1.66 5.17 20.41
N ASN A 182 0.57 5.15 21.19
CA ASN A 182 0.62 5.14 22.66
C ASN A 182 1.46 6.28 23.27
N GLY A 183 1.44 7.48 22.67
CA GLY A 183 2.22 8.62 23.16
C GLY A 183 3.70 8.59 22.76
N CYS A 184 4.12 7.70 21.85
CA CYS A 184 5.44 7.76 21.26
C CYS A 184 5.57 8.99 20.35
N SER A 185 6.23 10.03 20.86
CA SER A 185 6.40 11.32 20.15
C SER A 185 7.03 11.16 18.77
N ARG A 186 8.00 10.25 18.63
CA ARG A 186 8.69 10.01 17.36
C ARG A 186 7.80 9.36 16.31
N GLU A 187 6.96 8.41 16.71
CA GLU A 187 6.03 7.73 15.82
C GLU A 187 4.93 8.68 15.36
N GLU A 188 4.38 9.50 16.27
CA GLU A 188 3.39 10.52 15.92
C GLU A 188 3.94 11.54 14.92
N ASP A 189 5.19 11.95 15.09
CA ASP A 189 5.90 12.83 14.15
C ASP A 189 6.13 12.22 12.77
N GLN A 190 6.28 10.90 12.69
CA GLN A 190 6.36 10.20 11.41
C GLN A 190 4.97 10.07 10.78
N PHE A 191 3.97 9.60 11.53
CA PHE A 191 2.61 9.41 11.03
C PHE A 191 1.92 10.70 10.60
N LYS A 192 2.29 11.87 11.13
CA LYS A 192 1.73 13.15 10.68
C LYS A 192 2.14 13.54 9.26
N SER A 193 3.32 13.10 8.81
CA SER A 193 3.93 13.53 7.55
C SER A 193 3.95 12.45 6.46
N MET A 194 3.69 11.19 6.82
CA MET A 194 3.87 10.02 5.96
C MET A 194 2.54 9.25 5.75
N PRO A 195 1.72 9.64 4.74
CA PRO A 195 0.38 9.07 4.54
C PRO A 195 0.38 7.60 4.09
N VAL A 196 1.39 7.13 3.36
CA VAL A 196 1.48 5.73 2.94
C VAL A 196 1.90 4.86 4.12
N SER A 197 2.90 5.28 4.89
CA SER A 197 3.31 4.58 6.10
C SER A 197 2.18 4.45 7.12
N ALA A 198 1.36 5.50 7.32
CA ALA A 198 0.19 5.41 8.18
C ALA A 198 -0.84 4.35 7.71
N ALA A 199 -1.18 4.35 6.42
CA ALA A 199 -2.13 3.37 5.86
C ALA A 199 -1.59 1.93 5.92
N THR A 200 -0.31 1.74 5.59
CA THR A 200 0.34 0.42 5.63
C THR A 200 0.58 -0.09 7.05
N PHE A 201 0.81 0.81 8.02
CA PHE A 201 0.89 0.45 9.42
C PHE A 201 -0.43 -0.13 9.93
N LEU A 202 -1.56 0.51 9.63
CA LEU A 202 -2.87 -0.02 10.02
C LEU A 202 -3.12 -1.38 9.37
N ALA A 203 -3.06 -1.47 8.04
CA ALA A 203 -3.31 -2.72 7.33
C ALA A 203 -2.35 -3.84 7.77
N GLY A 204 -1.05 -3.55 7.88
CA GLY A 204 -0.05 -4.52 8.29
C GLY A 204 -0.18 -4.95 9.75
N LYS A 205 -0.52 -4.03 10.66
CA LYS A 205 -0.77 -4.36 12.07
C LYS A 205 -2.01 -5.24 12.21
N HIS A 206 -3.10 -4.93 11.51
CA HIS A 206 -4.31 -5.74 11.54
C HIS A 206 -4.06 -7.16 10.99
N GLU A 207 -3.35 -7.29 9.88
CA GLU A 207 -2.96 -8.59 9.30
C GLU A 207 -2.03 -9.39 10.22
N SER A 208 -1.01 -8.74 10.78
CA SER A 208 0.00 -9.43 11.59
C SER A 208 -0.53 -9.89 12.95
N LEU A 209 -1.40 -9.11 13.59
CA LEU A 209 -2.06 -9.48 14.84
C LEU A 209 -3.23 -10.44 14.59
N GLY A 210 -3.66 -10.64 13.33
CA GLY A 210 -4.81 -11.44 12.97
C GLY A 210 -6.12 -10.91 13.56
N THR A 211 -6.25 -9.58 13.60
CA THR A 211 -7.47 -8.90 14.09
C THR A 211 -8.53 -8.71 12.99
N CYS A 212 -8.27 -9.23 11.80
CA CYS A 212 -9.15 -9.11 10.65
C CYS A 212 -10.32 -10.09 10.75
N PHE A 213 -11.50 -9.66 10.33
CA PHE A 213 -12.72 -10.48 10.29
C PHE A 213 -12.55 -11.83 9.57
N ARG A 214 -11.66 -11.92 8.57
CA ARG A 214 -11.40 -13.16 7.81
C ARG A 214 -10.83 -14.30 8.65
N VAL A 215 -10.09 -14.00 9.70
CA VAL A 215 -9.31 -15.01 10.45
C VAL A 215 -9.87 -15.31 11.83
N VAL A 216 -10.71 -14.43 12.39
CA VAL A 216 -11.43 -14.66 13.65
C VAL A 216 -12.82 -15.14 13.33
N THR A 217 -13.01 -16.46 13.35
CA THR A 217 -14.31 -17.09 13.03
C THR A 217 -15.23 -17.12 14.25
N PRO A 218 -16.53 -16.80 14.10
CA PRO A 218 -17.49 -16.91 15.19
C PRO A 218 -17.70 -18.37 15.61
N SER A 219 -17.95 -18.59 16.89
CA SER A 219 -18.12 -19.93 17.48
C SER A 219 -19.58 -20.39 17.54
N ASN A 220 -20.52 -19.46 17.44
CA ASN A 220 -21.94 -19.69 17.60
C ASN A 220 -22.77 -18.75 16.72
N ILE A 221 -24.04 -19.10 16.53
CA ILE A 221 -24.98 -18.39 15.65
C ILE A 221 -25.22 -16.95 16.12
N ALA A 222 -25.23 -16.70 17.43
CA ALA A 222 -25.45 -15.36 17.96
C ALA A 222 -24.28 -14.42 17.61
N GLU A 223 -23.05 -14.91 17.78
CA GLU A 223 -21.83 -14.17 17.44
C GLU A 223 -21.75 -13.89 15.94
N ASP A 224 -22.10 -14.87 15.10
CA ASP A 224 -22.14 -14.69 13.65
C ASP A 224 -23.17 -13.64 13.22
N TYR A 225 -24.38 -13.70 13.79
CA TYR A 225 -25.43 -12.72 13.53
C TYR A 225 -25.00 -11.30 13.92
N ILE A 226 -24.40 -11.12 15.09
CA ILE A 226 -23.94 -9.81 15.57
C ILE A 226 -22.79 -9.31 14.71
N ALA A 227 -21.79 -10.14 14.42
CA ALA A 227 -20.64 -9.75 13.61
C ALA A 227 -21.05 -9.37 12.18
N SER A 228 -21.99 -10.13 11.60
CA SER A 228 -22.61 -9.80 10.31
C SER A 228 -23.39 -8.48 10.36
N GLY A 229 -24.16 -8.24 11.42
CA GLY A 229 -24.86 -6.97 11.65
C GLY A 229 -23.91 -5.78 11.72
N VAL A 230 -22.80 -5.90 12.47
CA VAL A 230 -21.75 -4.87 12.54
C VAL A 230 -21.14 -4.63 11.15
N ARG A 231 -20.87 -5.69 10.39
CA ARG A 231 -20.31 -5.53 9.04
C ARG A 231 -21.27 -4.78 8.12
N MET A 232 -22.56 -5.08 8.18
CA MET A 232 -23.59 -4.39 7.40
C MET A 232 -23.68 -2.90 7.78
N GLN A 233 -23.64 -2.57 9.08
CA GLN A 233 -23.62 -1.18 9.54
C GLN A 233 -22.37 -0.43 9.07
N LEU A 234 -21.19 -1.06 9.07
CA LEU A 234 -19.96 -0.45 8.57
C LEU A 234 -20.01 -0.20 7.06
N VAL A 235 -20.58 -1.12 6.28
CA VAL A 235 -20.77 -0.94 4.84
C VAL A 235 -21.77 0.19 4.58
N ALA A 236 -22.91 0.21 5.26
CA ALA A 236 -23.91 1.27 5.15
C ALA A 236 -23.36 2.65 5.56
N LYS A 237 -22.52 2.71 6.59
CA LYS A 237 -21.81 3.94 7.00
C LYS A 237 -20.85 4.43 5.92
N SER A 238 -20.22 3.51 5.18
CA SER A 238 -19.24 3.88 4.15
C SER A 238 -19.87 4.43 2.87
N ASN A 239 -21.07 3.95 2.52
CA ASN A 239 -21.83 4.39 1.35
C ASN A 239 -23.28 4.63 1.78
N SER A 240 -23.64 5.89 2.04
CA SER A 240 -25.01 6.28 2.36
C SER A 240 -25.95 6.28 1.15
N THR A 241 -25.39 6.22 -0.05
CA THR A 241 -26.13 6.19 -1.32
C THR A 241 -26.37 4.76 -1.75
N GLY A 242 -27.50 4.49 -2.42
CA GLY A 242 -27.77 3.19 -3.06
C GLY A 242 -26.83 2.85 -4.24
N VAL A 243 -25.98 3.80 -4.67
CA VAL A 243 -24.94 3.57 -5.67
C VAL A 243 -23.69 3.00 -5.02
N TYR A 244 -23.16 1.89 -5.56
CA TYR A 244 -21.94 1.27 -5.07
C TYR A 244 -20.72 2.18 -5.26
N GLY A 245 -20.04 2.50 -4.15
CA GLY A 245 -18.85 3.33 -4.16
C GLY A 245 -17.63 2.62 -4.75
N VAL A 246 -16.77 3.39 -5.43
CA VAL A 246 -15.49 2.91 -5.97
C VAL A 246 -14.63 2.34 -4.82
N GLY A 247 -14.23 1.06 -4.92
CA GLY A 247 -13.36 0.40 -3.95
C GLY A 247 -14.03 -0.12 -2.68
N SER A 248 -15.36 -0.23 -2.63
CA SER A 248 -16.09 -0.79 -1.48
C SER A 248 -16.37 -2.30 -1.60
N CYS A 249 -16.94 -2.75 -2.73
CA CYS A 249 -17.17 -4.17 -3.05
C CYS A 249 -16.97 -4.40 -4.54
N MET A 250 -15.71 -4.49 -4.98
CA MET A 250 -15.38 -4.73 -6.39
C MET A 250 -15.03 -6.19 -6.57
N GLU A 251 -16.04 -7.04 -6.73
CA GLU A 251 -15.84 -8.51 -6.79
C GLU A 251 -15.34 -8.99 -8.15
N GLY A 252 -15.49 -8.19 -9.20
CA GLY A 252 -14.93 -8.50 -10.51
C GLY A 252 -14.65 -7.28 -11.37
N PHE A 253 -13.56 -7.36 -12.13
CA PHE A 253 -13.18 -6.37 -13.15
C PHE A 253 -13.29 -6.93 -14.56
N ALA A 254 -13.18 -8.25 -14.68
CA ALA A 254 -13.41 -9.04 -15.89
C ALA A 254 -14.42 -10.17 -15.59
N LYS A 255 -14.90 -10.81 -16.66
CA LYS A 255 -15.77 -11.99 -16.57
C LYS A 255 -15.03 -13.12 -15.85
N GLY A 256 -15.66 -13.74 -14.86
CA GLY A 256 -15.10 -14.86 -14.10
C GLY A 256 -14.37 -14.48 -12.81
N ASP A 257 -14.00 -13.20 -12.64
CA ASP A 257 -13.29 -12.74 -11.43
C ASP A 257 -14.08 -13.00 -10.14
N ALA A 258 -15.40 -12.76 -10.16
CA ALA A 258 -16.24 -12.92 -8.98
C ALA A 258 -16.25 -14.37 -8.47
N GLU A 259 -16.28 -15.35 -9.37
CA GLU A 259 -16.23 -16.76 -9.00
C GLU A 259 -14.85 -17.15 -8.45
N ALA A 260 -13.78 -16.69 -9.08
CA ALA A 260 -12.41 -16.89 -8.57
C ALA A 260 -12.24 -16.29 -7.16
N ARG A 261 -12.85 -15.13 -6.89
CA ARG A 261 -12.86 -14.48 -5.57
C ARG A 261 -13.69 -15.25 -4.55
N ARG A 262 -14.86 -15.76 -4.94
CA ARG A 262 -15.70 -16.62 -4.09
C ARG A 262 -14.94 -17.88 -3.65
N VAL A 263 -14.32 -18.60 -4.58
CA VAL A 263 -13.52 -19.80 -4.28
C VAL A 263 -12.33 -19.46 -3.38
N ALA A 264 -11.65 -18.34 -3.64
CA ALA A 264 -10.55 -17.88 -2.81
C ALA A 264 -10.96 -17.55 -1.36
N ALA A 265 -12.15 -16.97 -1.18
CA ALA A 265 -12.69 -16.63 0.14
C ALA A 265 -13.09 -17.88 0.93
N LEU A 266 -13.78 -18.84 0.30
CA LEU A 266 -14.09 -20.13 0.93
C LEU A 266 -12.83 -20.90 1.34
N ALA A 267 -11.79 -20.87 0.51
CA ALA A 267 -10.50 -21.44 0.87
C ALA A 267 -9.82 -20.68 2.03
N ALA A 268 -10.08 -19.38 2.21
CA ALA A 268 -9.54 -18.63 3.34
C ALA A 268 -10.26 -18.99 4.65
N GLU A 269 -11.57 -19.15 4.60
CA GLU A 269 -12.38 -19.64 5.73
C GLU A 269 -11.90 -21.02 6.19
N TYR A 270 -11.75 -21.96 5.26
CA TYR A 270 -11.24 -23.29 5.58
C TYR A 270 -9.85 -23.26 6.23
N ARG A 271 -8.95 -22.37 5.77
CA ARG A 271 -7.62 -22.20 6.40
C ARG A 271 -7.67 -21.53 7.77
N ALA A 272 -8.66 -20.69 8.05
CA ALA A 272 -8.83 -20.09 9.38
C ALA A 272 -9.14 -21.19 10.41
N LEU A 273 -9.93 -22.20 10.03
CA LEU A 273 -10.25 -23.36 10.86
C LEU A 273 -9.06 -24.31 11.10
N GLN A 274 -8.03 -24.27 10.25
CA GLN A 274 -6.82 -25.09 10.38
C GLN A 274 -5.76 -24.48 11.32
N GLN A 275 -6.01 -23.30 11.89
CA GLN A 275 -5.04 -22.65 12.77
C GLN A 275 -4.91 -23.37 14.11
N SER A 276 -3.74 -23.27 14.74
CA SER A 276 -3.55 -23.84 16.07
C SER A 276 -4.42 -23.12 17.11
N PRO A 277 -4.89 -23.82 18.16
CA PRO A 277 -5.71 -23.19 19.20
C PRO A 277 -5.06 -21.96 19.84
N ALA A 278 -3.74 -21.99 20.05
CA ALA A 278 -2.99 -20.85 20.57
C ALA A 278 -3.01 -19.62 19.63
N ALA A 279 -2.98 -19.84 18.32
CA ALA A 279 -3.10 -18.76 17.35
C ALA A 279 -4.52 -18.18 17.33
N VAL A 280 -5.55 -19.02 17.46
CA VAL A 280 -6.95 -18.60 17.48
C VAL A 280 -7.25 -17.77 18.72
N THR A 281 -6.90 -18.25 19.92
CA THR A 281 -7.15 -17.51 21.17
C THR A 281 -6.36 -16.19 21.19
N GLY A 282 -5.09 -16.20 20.78
CA GLY A 282 -4.29 -14.98 20.66
C GLY A 282 -4.95 -13.92 19.76
N GLN A 283 -5.50 -14.34 18.61
CA GLN A 283 -6.21 -13.45 17.69
C GLN A 283 -7.52 -12.91 18.28
N GLN A 284 -8.27 -13.73 19.02
CA GLN A 284 -9.49 -13.30 19.70
C GLN A 284 -9.20 -12.18 20.71
N TYR A 285 -8.22 -12.39 21.61
CA TYR A 285 -7.84 -11.36 22.59
C TYR A 285 -7.30 -10.09 21.93
N GLU A 286 -6.47 -10.23 20.90
CA GLU A 286 -5.94 -9.07 20.17
C GLU A 286 -7.03 -8.31 19.42
N SER A 287 -8.01 -9.01 18.84
CA SER A 287 -9.14 -8.38 18.14
C SER A 287 -9.99 -7.55 19.09
N SER A 288 -10.34 -8.07 20.26
CA SER A 288 -11.08 -7.34 21.29
C SER A 288 -10.29 -6.12 21.79
N ARG A 289 -9.01 -6.30 22.13
CA ARG A 289 -8.16 -5.20 22.61
C ARG A 289 -8.02 -4.09 21.57
N MET A 290 -7.78 -4.46 20.31
CA MET A 290 -7.62 -3.53 19.20
C MET A 290 -8.92 -2.76 18.93
N ALA A 291 -10.06 -3.46 18.89
CA ALA A 291 -11.36 -2.85 18.64
C ALA A 291 -11.76 -1.87 19.74
N VAL A 292 -11.62 -2.26 21.01
CA VAL A 292 -11.91 -1.40 22.16
C VAL A 292 -11.09 -0.12 22.10
N LYS A 293 -9.79 -0.26 21.86
CA LYS A 293 -8.88 0.89 21.81
C LYS A 293 -9.17 1.85 20.67
N LEU A 294 -9.50 1.34 19.49
CA LEU A 294 -9.69 2.16 18.30
C LEU A 294 -11.09 2.78 18.21
N TYR A 295 -12.11 2.13 18.78
CA TYR A 295 -13.51 2.44 18.46
C TYR A 295 -14.44 2.61 19.66
N ALA A 296 -14.25 1.89 20.78
CA ALA A 296 -15.23 1.88 21.86
C ALA A 296 -15.13 3.06 22.85
N GLN A 297 -14.03 3.82 22.83
CA GLN A 297 -13.84 5.12 23.53
C GLN A 297 -14.56 5.27 24.90
N ASN A 298 -14.27 4.37 25.86
CA ASN A 298 -14.87 4.36 27.21
C ASN A 298 -16.38 4.11 27.32
N CYS A 299 -17.04 3.64 26.26
CA CYS A 299 -18.41 3.16 26.32
C CYS A 299 -18.45 1.75 26.94
N SER A 300 -19.00 1.63 28.16
CA SER A 300 -19.06 0.36 28.90
C SER A 300 -19.80 -0.74 28.14
N HIS A 301 -20.92 -0.39 27.50
CA HIS A 301 -21.73 -1.34 26.73
C HIS A 301 -20.97 -1.92 25.53
N GLU A 302 -20.32 -1.06 24.75
CA GLU A 302 -19.54 -1.50 23.59
C GLU A 302 -18.32 -2.32 24.02
N GLN A 303 -17.65 -1.93 25.11
CA GLN A 303 -16.53 -2.69 25.64
C GLN A 303 -16.94 -4.11 26.06
N GLU A 304 -18.02 -4.24 26.82
CA GLU A 304 -18.53 -5.53 27.27
C GLU A 304 -18.90 -6.42 26.07
N GLN A 305 -19.56 -5.87 25.06
CA GLN A 305 -19.88 -6.61 23.83
C GLN A 305 -18.63 -7.07 23.07
N LEU A 306 -17.61 -6.21 22.93
CA LEU A 306 -16.38 -6.53 22.21
C LEU A 306 -15.50 -7.55 22.95
N TYR A 307 -15.53 -7.57 24.28
CA TYR A 307 -14.85 -8.59 25.08
C TYR A 307 -15.59 -9.92 25.07
N LYS A 308 -16.93 -9.90 25.05
CA LYS A 308 -17.74 -11.12 25.01
C LYS A 308 -17.71 -11.81 23.65
N TRP A 309 -17.68 -11.04 22.56
CA TRP A 309 -17.81 -11.53 21.19
C TRP A 309 -16.60 -11.14 20.32
N PRO A 310 -15.49 -11.90 20.35
CA PRO A 310 -14.26 -11.52 19.65
C PRO A 310 -14.40 -11.45 18.12
N ALA A 311 -15.24 -12.27 17.48
CA ALA A 311 -15.47 -12.14 16.03
C ALA A 311 -16.22 -10.85 15.68
N THR A 312 -17.07 -10.35 16.60
CA THR A 312 -17.69 -9.02 16.48
C THR A 312 -16.62 -7.92 16.57
N ALA A 313 -15.65 -8.07 17.47
CA ALA A 313 -14.52 -7.14 17.56
C ALA A 313 -13.64 -7.15 16.29
N ALA A 314 -13.39 -8.31 15.72
CA ALA A 314 -12.71 -8.44 14.44
C ALA A 314 -13.51 -7.84 13.26
N ALA A 315 -14.84 -7.92 13.29
CA ALA A 315 -15.71 -7.24 12.32
C ALA A 315 -15.66 -5.71 12.47
N PHE A 316 -15.53 -5.22 13.71
CA PHE A 316 -15.41 -3.80 14.04
C PHE A 316 -14.05 -3.21 13.62
N CYS A 317 -13.01 -4.03 13.58
CA CYS A 317 -11.70 -3.70 13.02
C CYS A 317 -11.79 -3.49 11.50
N ARG A 318 -11.99 -2.22 11.11
CA ARG A 318 -12.32 -1.79 9.74
C ARG A 318 -11.19 -1.90 8.68
N TYR A 319 -9.92 -2.01 9.06
CA TYR A 319 -8.77 -1.91 8.12
C TYR A 319 -8.08 -3.23 7.84
#